data_AF-A0A541B0Y5-F1
#
_entry.id   AF-A0A541B0Y5-F1
#
_cell.length_a   1.000
_cell.length_b   1.000
_cell.length_c   1.000
_cell.angle_alpha   90.00
_cell.angle_beta   90.00
_cell.angle_gamma   90.00
#
_symmetry.space_group_name_H-M   'P 1'
#
loop_
_entity.id
_entity.type
_entity.pdbx_description
1 polymer ?
#
loop_
_entity_poly.entity_id
_entity_poly.type
_entity_poly.pdbx_seq_one_letter_code
_entity_poly.pdbx_strand_id
1 'polypeptide(L)'
;MITWLIALVCSTAVGARIGRLTVRPPSLARVSIAVAAISVTAAATIRTRTVTEVLDASGPGTAATGFEICWIVFGAATALIAAASVPRLSRGPQWPLPVAFAATAVAVIANELRGPDHHRLTDVFLTVTATFAVVAGLRYARWNPLGRAIGLFCAGSLVVAGIGLHSLAVRPAEHAMPEGLWWAVAVIAISAGCSSVMVEAWLRARVDLRRTRRLWTALTTAHPELLDTDYRSATATLTASDRIAQILDGLYLHAGAGLFAPEPTPPPAGLPEHAAAIARWLHQGDAEPIDPAWLAAPDSVSDRRWIGAVCAAYNSPGQSGT
;
A
#
# COMPACT_ATOMS: atom_id res chain seq x y z
N MET A 1 -0.95 -2.86 26.61
CA MET A 1 -0.69 -3.83 25.52
C MET A 1 -1.39 -3.44 24.22
N ILE A 2 -2.70 -3.14 24.22
CA ILE A 2 -3.44 -2.76 22.99
C ILE A 2 -2.87 -1.47 22.34
N THR A 3 -2.53 -0.44 23.11
CA THR A 3 -1.95 0.82 22.59
C THR A 3 -0.62 0.61 21.87
N TRP A 4 0.26 -0.26 22.39
CA TRP A 4 1.51 -0.64 21.75
C TRP A 4 1.30 -1.38 20.42
N LEU A 5 0.30 -2.26 20.34
CA LEU A 5 -0.06 -2.93 19.09
C LEU A 5 -0.56 -1.92 18.05
N ILE A 6 -1.36 -0.93 18.46
CA ILE A 6 -1.82 0.15 17.58
C ILE A 6 -0.61 0.94 17.07
N ALA A 7 0.29 1.38 17.96
CA ALA A 7 1.49 2.13 17.60
C ALA A 7 2.40 1.33 16.64
N LEU A 8 2.55 0.02 16.85
CA LEU A 8 3.29 -0.86 15.95
C LEU A 8 2.66 -0.91 14.55
N VAL A 9 1.34 -1.11 14.46
CA VAL A 9 0.61 -1.12 13.19
C VAL A 9 0.77 0.24 12.47
N CYS A 10 0.63 1.35 13.19
CA CYS A 10 0.85 2.69 12.65
C CYS A 10 2.28 2.88 12.11
N SER A 11 3.28 2.42 12.88
CA SER A 11 4.70 2.50 12.50
C SER A 11 5.00 1.73 11.22
N THR A 12 4.39 0.55 11.03
CA THR A 12 4.52 -0.19 9.76
C THR A 12 3.90 0.57 8.58
N ALA A 13 2.78 1.27 8.79
CA ALA A 13 2.16 2.10 7.76
C ALA A 13 3.06 3.28 7.35
N VAL A 14 3.74 3.91 8.32
CA VAL A 14 4.72 4.98 8.06
C VAL A 14 5.91 4.45 7.26
N GLY A 15 6.52 3.35 7.70
CA GLY A 15 7.66 2.74 7.00
C GLY A 15 7.33 2.43 5.54
N ALA A 16 6.14 1.89 5.28
CA ALA A 16 5.66 1.63 3.92
C ALA A 16 5.51 2.88 3.05
N ARG A 17 5.16 4.03 3.64
CA ARG A 17 4.97 5.30 2.90
C ARG A 17 6.28 6.04 2.68
N ILE A 18 7.17 6.06 3.67
CA ILE A 18 8.52 6.62 3.53
C ILE A 18 9.31 5.83 2.47
N GLY A 19 9.29 4.49 2.52
CA GLY A 19 9.94 3.67 1.50
C GLY A 19 9.40 3.86 0.08
N ARG A 20 8.16 4.33 -0.06
CA ARG A 20 7.61 4.68 -1.39
C ARG A 20 8.10 6.04 -1.89
N LEU A 21 8.40 6.97 -1.00
CA LEU A 21 8.92 8.30 -1.33
C LEU A 21 10.39 8.26 -1.78
N THR A 22 11.17 7.28 -1.31
CA THR A 22 12.57 7.12 -1.73
C THR A 22 12.69 6.60 -3.16
N VAL A 23 11.72 5.81 -3.64
CA VAL A 23 11.78 5.16 -4.95
C VAL A 23 11.11 5.96 -6.06
N ARG A 24 10.14 6.82 -5.75
CA ARG A 24 9.39 7.58 -6.77
C ARG A 24 9.45 9.07 -6.49
N PRO A 25 9.46 9.92 -7.53
CA PRO A 25 9.57 11.37 -7.35
C PRO A 25 8.49 11.89 -6.38
N PRO A 26 8.85 12.82 -5.48
CA PRO A 26 7.91 13.36 -4.52
C PRO A 26 6.80 14.10 -5.26
N SER A 27 5.56 13.67 -5.03
CA SER A 27 4.38 14.42 -5.44
C SER A 27 3.68 14.92 -4.19
N LEU A 28 2.98 16.06 -4.30
CA LEU A 28 2.26 16.68 -3.19
C LEU A 28 1.40 15.64 -2.45
N ALA A 29 0.57 14.88 -3.17
CA ALA A 29 -0.27 13.84 -2.57
C ALA A 29 0.53 12.74 -1.85
N ARG A 30 1.70 12.32 -2.36
CA ARG A 30 2.51 11.27 -1.71
C ARG A 30 3.15 11.80 -0.42
N VAL A 31 3.67 13.02 -0.46
CA VAL A 31 4.27 13.66 0.71
C VAL A 31 3.21 13.92 1.77
N SER A 32 2.05 14.46 1.39
CA SER A 32 0.94 14.69 2.32
C SER A 32 0.43 13.38 2.97
N ILE A 33 0.33 12.27 2.21
CA ILE A 33 -0.02 10.96 2.81
C ILE A 33 1.04 10.51 3.83
N ALA A 34 2.33 10.69 3.53
CA ALA A 34 3.39 10.32 4.46
C ALA A 34 3.35 11.17 5.74
N VAL A 35 3.18 12.49 5.62
CA VAL A 35 3.00 13.40 6.75
C VAL A 35 1.78 13.00 7.58
N ALA A 36 0.63 12.76 6.95
CA ALA A 36 -0.58 12.30 7.65
C ALA A 36 -0.34 10.99 8.42
N ALA A 37 0.36 10.01 7.81
CA ALA A 37 0.68 8.75 8.48
C ALA A 37 1.63 8.94 9.67
N ILE A 38 2.65 9.80 9.54
CA ILE A 38 3.59 10.13 10.62
C ILE A 38 2.84 10.80 11.78
N SER A 39 1.99 11.78 11.49
CA SER A 39 1.17 12.47 12.48
C SER A 39 0.24 11.52 13.24
N VAL A 40 -0.44 10.60 12.55
CA VAL A 40 -1.31 9.60 13.19
C VAL A 40 -0.50 8.63 14.04
N THR A 41 0.71 8.27 13.63
CA THR A 41 1.60 7.40 14.40
C THR A 41 2.15 8.09 15.64
N ALA A 42 2.50 9.38 15.53
CA ALA A 42 2.90 10.19 16.66
C ALA A 42 1.74 10.32 17.67
N ALA A 43 0.53 10.64 17.19
CA ALA A 43 -0.67 10.66 18.01
C ALA A 43 -0.90 9.29 18.70
N ALA A 44 -0.79 8.18 17.96
CA ALA A 44 -0.91 6.83 18.52
C ALA A 44 0.13 6.53 19.61
N THR A 45 1.36 7.03 19.44
CA THR A 45 2.46 6.86 20.38
C THR A 45 2.20 7.65 21.67
N ILE A 46 1.75 8.90 21.55
CA ILE A 46 1.41 9.76 22.69
C ILE A 46 0.28 9.17 23.55
N ARG A 47 -0.65 8.40 22.95
CA ARG A 47 -1.71 7.68 23.69
C ARG A 47 -1.18 6.55 24.58
N THR A 48 0.09 6.17 24.46
CA THR A 48 0.66 5.12 25.29
C THR A 48 0.95 5.69 26.66
N ARG A 49 0.39 5.09 27.72
CA ARG A 49 0.55 5.54 29.11
C ARG A 49 1.98 5.94 29.48
N THR A 50 2.98 5.15 29.11
CA THR A 50 4.40 5.46 29.36
C THR A 50 4.84 6.78 28.72
N VAL A 51 4.39 7.07 27.50
CA VAL A 51 4.72 8.31 26.78
C VAL A 51 3.94 9.48 27.35
N THR A 52 2.65 9.28 27.69
CA THR A 52 1.82 10.26 28.36
C THR A 52 2.46 10.71 29.68
N GLU A 53 2.85 9.76 30.53
CA GLU A 53 3.50 10.03 31.83
C GLU A 53 4.82 10.78 31.67
N VAL A 54 5.64 10.44 30.67
CA VAL A 54 6.90 11.14 30.39
C VAL A 54 6.68 12.56 29.87
N LEU A 55 5.69 12.78 28.99
CA LEU A 55 5.36 14.10 28.47
C LEU A 55 4.77 15.00 29.55
N ASP A 56 3.84 14.48 30.34
CA ASP A 56 3.20 15.25 31.41
C ASP A 56 4.15 15.53 32.58
N ALA A 57 5.23 14.75 32.75
CA ALA A 57 6.31 15.09 33.67
C ALA A 57 7.04 16.40 33.30
N SER A 58 6.97 16.83 32.04
CA SER A 58 7.54 18.11 31.56
C SER A 58 6.60 19.30 31.76
N GLY A 59 5.32 19.05 32.05
CA GLY A 59 4.31 20.06 32.30
C GLY A 59 2.90 19.47 32.20
N PRO A 60 1.96 19.83 33.10
CA PRO A 60 0.61 19.30 33.07
C PRO A 60 -0.09 19.65 31.74
N GLY A 61 -0.66 18.66 31.06
CA GLY A 61 -1.39 18.84 29.80
C GLY A 61 -0.52 18.79 28.55
N THR A 62 0.80 18.64 28.68
CA THR A 62 1.73 18.58 27.53
C THR A 62 1.41 17.41 26.60
N ALA A 63 1.02 16.25 27.15
CA ALA A 63 0.64 15.10 26.33
C ALA A 63 -0.64 15.36 25.52
N ALA A 64 -1.62 16.05 26.09
CA ALA A 64 -2.87 16.41 25.42
C ALA A 64 -2.60 17.40 24.27
N THR A 65 -1.85 18.48 24.54
CA THR A 65 -1.45 19.45 23.51
C THR A 65 -0.64 18.78 22.39
N GLY A 66 0.31 17.90 22.73
CA GLY A 66 1.08 17.15 21.74
C GLY A 66 0.21 16.24 20.86
N PHE A 67 -0.78 15.58 21.46
CA PHE A 67 -1.75 14.76 20.74
C PHE A 67 -2.58 15.61 19.76
N GLU A 68 -3.06 16.77 20.18
CA GLU A 68 -3.83 17.70 19.35
C GLU A 68 -3.02 18.28 18.20
N ILE A 69 -1.78 18.70 18.46
CA ILE A 69 -0.85 19.17 17.41
C ILE A 69 -0.68 18.09 16.33
N CYS A 70 -0.54 16.82 16.73
CA CYS A 70 -0.46 15.72 15.77
C CYS A 70 -1.73 15.65 14.89
N TRP A 71 -2.92 15.82 15.47
CA TRP A 71 -4.17 15.84 14.71
C TRP A 71 -4.31 17.07 13.82
N ILE A 72 -3.84 18.25 14.24
CA ILE A 72 -3.82 19.46 13.40
C ILE A 72 -2.96 19.22 12.16
N VAL A 73 -1.75 18.66 12.33
CA VAL A 73 -0.87 18.31 11.20
C VAL A 73 -1.53 17.26 10.30
N PHE A 74 -2.19 16.25 10.89
CA PHE A 74 -2.97 15.27 10.13
C PHE A 74 -4.11 15.92 9.33
N GLY A 75 -4.88 16.82 9.92
CA GLY A 75 -5.99 17.53 9.28
C GLY A 75 -5.51 18.36 8.10
N ALA A 76 -4.42 19.11 8.27
CA ALA A 76 -3.80 19.90 7.21
C ALA A 76 -3.30 19.02 6.05
N ALA A 77 -2.58 17.94 6.36
CA ALA A 77 -2.09 16.99 5.36
C ALA A 77 -3.24 16.30 4.62
N THR A 78 -4.31 15.95 5.33
CA THR A 78 -5.50 15.30 4.78
C THR A 78 -6.31 16.23 3.88
N ALA A 79 -6.44 17.51 4.26
CA ALA A 79 -7.05 18.52 3.42
C ALA A 79 -6.21 18.80 2.15
N LEU A 80 -4.89 18.73 2.23
CA LEU A 80 -4.02 18.82 1.04
C LEU A 80 -4.22 17.65 0.08
N ILE A 81 -4.34 16.43 0.58
CA ILE A 81 -4.67 15.25 -0.24
C ILE A 81 -6.01 15.47 -0.94
N ALA A 82 -7.01 15.94 -0.19
CA ALA A 82 -8.34 16.21 -0.70
C ALA A 82 -8.33 17.31 -1.79
N ALA A 83 -7.66 18.44 -1.53
CA ALA A 83 -7.52 19.55 -2.48
C ALA A 83 -6.82 19.13 -3.78
N ALA A 84 -5.75 18.34 -3.67
CA ALA A 84 -5.02 17.80 -4.82
C ALA A 84 -5.87 16.85 -5.67
N SER A 85 -6.89 16.22 -5.07
CA SER A 85 -7.82 15.35 -5.80
C SER A 85 -8.92 16.13 -6.54
N VAL A 86 -9.18 17.40 -6.22
CA VAL A 86 -10.29 18.17 -6.81
C VAL A 86 -9.85 18.78 -8.15
N PRO A 87 -10.47 18.39 -9.30
CA PRO A 87 -10.04 18.85 -10.62
C PRO A 87 -10.07 20.36 -10.82
N ARG A 88 -10.99 21.07 -10.14
CA ARG A 88 -11.07 22.54 -10.21
C ARG A 88 -9.88 23.21 -9.53
N LEU A 89 -9.43 22.66 -8.40
CA LEU A 89 -8.29 23.17 -7.63
C LEU A 89 -6.94 22.71 -8.24
N SER A 90 -6.92 21.59 -8.97
CA SER A 90 -5.70 21.04 -9.56
C SER A 90 -5.28 21.67 -10.90
N ARG A 91 -6.12 22.52 -11.51
CA ARG A 91 -5.85 23.17 -12.82
C ARG A 91 -4.94 24.40 -12.73
N GLY A 92 -4.77 24.98 -11.54
CA GLY A 92 -3.93 26.15 -11.31
C GLY A 92 -2.53 25.83 -10.78
N PRO A 93 -1.73 26.86 -10.45
CA PRO A 93 -0.46 26.69 -9.75
C PRO A 93 -0.72 25.93 -8.44
N GLN A 94 0.00 24.83 -8.20
CA GLN A 94 -0.22 23.97 -7.02
C GLN A 94 0.54 24.43 -5.77
N TRP A 95 1.46 25.38 -5.91
CA TRP A 95 2.29 25.91 -4.80
C TRP A 95 1.55 26.73 -3.72
N PRO A 96 0.44 27.45 -3.97
CA PRO A 96 -0.19 28.24 -2.91
C PRO A 96 -1.01 27.37 -1.95
N LEU A 97 -1.49 26.20 -2.40
CA LEU A 97 -2.24 25.26 -1.56
C LEU A 97 -1.44 24.75 -0.35
N PRO A 98 -0.23 24.14 -0.51
CA PRO A 98 0.57 23.69 0.63
C PRO A 98 0.95 24.85 1.56
N VAL A 99 1.23 26.03 1.01
CA VAL A 99 1.54 27.22 1.83
C VAL A 99 0.33 27.64 2.67
N ALA A 100 -0.85 27.74 2.07
CA ALA A 100 -2.07 28.14 2.78
C ALA A 100 -2.47 27.15 3.88
N PHE A 101 -2.43 25.84 3.59
CA PHE A 101 -2.74 24.81 4.59
C PHE A 101 -1.69 24.74 5.69
N ALA A 102 -0.40 24.88 5.36
CA ALA A 102 0.67 24.93 6.36
C ALA A 102 0.55 26.18 7.24
N ALA A 103 0.30 27.35 6.65
CA ALA A 103 0.10 28.60 7.40
C ALA A 103 -1.13 28.50 8.34
N THR A 104 -2.23 27.93 7.87
CA THR A 104 -3.43 27.70 8.69
C THR A 104 -3.13 26.73 9.84
N ALA A 105 -2.44 25.62 9.57
CA ALA A 105 -2.03 24.67 10.60
C ALA A 105 -1.12 25.30 11.65
N VAL A 106 -0.12 26.09 11.22
CA VAL A 106 0.78 26.82 12.12
C VAL A 106 0.02 27.83 12.97
N ALA A 107 -0.96 28.54 12.40
CA ALA A 107 -1.79 29.47 13.16
C ALA A 107 -2.65 28.76 14.22
N VAL A 108 -3.22 27.60 13.91
CA VAL A 108 -4.00 26.78 14.87
C VAL A 108 -3.07 26.21 15.95
N ILE A 109 -1.89 25.69 15.59
CA ILE A 109 -0.88 25.21 16.55
C ILE A 109 -0.43 26.34 17.48
N ALA A 110 -0.12 27.52 16.92
CA ALA A 110 0.28 28.68 17.71
C ALA A 110 -0.84 29.15 18.64
N ASN A 111 -2.11 28.95 18.27
CA ASN A 111 -3.23 29.20 19.15
C ASN A 111 -3.29 28.16 20.28
N GLU A 112 -3.11 26.88 19.98
CA GLU A 112 -3.11 25.81 20.99
C GLU A 112 -1.98 25.95 22.01
N LEU A 113 -0.82 26.49 21.60
CA LEU A 113 0.32 26.73 22.48
C LEU A 113 0.14 27.94 23.42
N ARG A 114 -0.91 28.75 23.28
CA ARG A 114 -1.10 29.97 24.10
C ARG A 114 -1.69 29.72 25.48
N GLY A 115 -2.26 28.56 25.72
CA GLY A 115 -2.85 28.23 27.01
C GLY A 115 -3.02 26.73 27.20
N PRO A 116 -3.21 26.28 28.45
CA PRO A 116 -3.50 24.88 28.77
C PRO A 116 -4.96 24.49 28.44
N ASP A 117 -5.80 25.47 28.09
CA ASP A 117 -7.22 25.26 27.81
C ASP A 117 -7.43 24.91 26.33
N HIS A 118 -8.13 23.80 26.10
CA HIS A 118 -8.51 23.34 24.78
C HIS A 118 -9.29 24.41 24.00
N HIS A 119 -8.82 24.76 22.81
CA HIS A 119 -9.44 25.80 22.00
C HIS A 119 -10.41 25.23 20.95
N ARG A 120 -11.65 25.77 20.93
CA ARG A 120 -12.68 25.45 19.91
C ARG A 120 -12.22 25.60 18.45
N LEU A 121 -11.18 26.41 18.21
CA LEU A 121 -10.60 26.58 16.88
C LEU A 121 -10.01 25.27 16.34
N THR A 122 -9.41 24.45 17.21
CA THR A 122 -8.86 23.14 16.87
C THR A 122 -9.97 22.18 16.46
N ASP A 123 -11.06 22.12 17.22
CA ASP A 123 -12.25 21.33 16.86
C ASP A 123 -12.84 21.73 15.50
N VAL A 124 -13.01 23.04 15.25
CA VAL A 124 -13.53 23.55 13.98
C VAL A 124 -12.60 23.16 12.84
N PHE A 125 -11.29 23.35 13.03
CA PHE A 125 -10.29 23.01 12.03
C PHE A 125 -10.31 21.51 11.68
N LEU A 126 -10.31 20.64 12.68
CA LEU A 126 -10.36 19.19 12.48
C LEU A 126 -11.67 18.75 11.81
N THR A 127 -12.80 19.28 12.27
CA THR A 127 -14.11 18.96 11.70
C THR A 127 -14.20 19.37 10.23
N VAL A 128 -13.77 20.59 9.89
CA VAL A 128 -13.80 21.10 8.51
C VAL A 128 -12.86 20.31 7.61
N THR A 129 -11.61 20.10 8.03
CA THR A 129 -10.61 19.40 7.22
C THR A 129 -10.96 17.93 7.00
N ALA A 130 -11.44 17.25 8.04
CA ALA A 130 -11.87 15.85 7.95
C ALA A 130 -13.13 15.70 7.09
N THR A 131 -14.13 16.56 7.27
CA THR A 131 -15.36 16.56 6.44
C THR A 131 -15.02 16.83 4.98
N PHE A 132 -14.17 17.82 4.70
CA PHE A 132 -13.71 18.13 3.34
C PHE A 132 -13.05 16.91 2.69
N ALA A 133 -12.20 16.20 3.42
CA ALA A 133 -11.53 15.01 2.91
C ALA A 133 -12.49 13.83 2.67
N VAL A 134 -13.49 13.63 3.53
CA VAL A 134 -14.53 12.63 3.31
C VAL A 134 -15.33 12.94 2.04
N VAL A 135 -15.81 14.17 1.89
CA VAL A 135 -16.57 14.60 0.71
C VAL A 135 -15.73 14.48 -0.57
N ALA A 136 -14.48 14.91 -0.54
CA ALA A 136 -13.58 14.80 -1.69
C ALA A 136 -13.19 13.35 -2.01
N GLY A 137 -13.11 12.48 -1.01
CA GLY A 137 -12.69 11.08 -1.14
C GLY A 137 -13.81 10.12 -1.56
N LEU A 138 -15.06 10.36 -1.14
CA LEU A 138 -16.21 9.48 -1.40
C LEU A 138 -16.40 9.16 -2.89
N ARG A 139 -16.17 10.12 -3.78
CA ARG A 139 -16.25 9.91 -5.25
C ARG A 139 -15.21 8.94 -5.82
N TYR A 140 -14.15 8.64 -5.07
CA TYR A 140 -13.10 7.70 -5.47
C TYR A 140 -13.21 6.35 -4.77
N ALA A 141 -14.18 6.17 -3.85
CA ALA A 141 -14.46 4.88 -3.24
C ALA A 141 -15.03 3.93 -4.30
N ARG A 142 -14.23 2.96 -4.71
CA ARG A 142 -14.59 1.92 -5.70
C ARG A 142 -14.22 0.54 -5.15
N TRP A 143 -14.81 -0.50 -5.72
CA TRP A 143 -14.51 -1.91 -5.44
C TRP A 143 -13.18 -2.40 -6.01
N ASN A 144 -12.15 -1.55 -5.97
CA ASN A 144 -10.77 -1.90 -6.29
C ASN A 144 -9.89 -1.71 -5.03
N PRO A 145 -8.68 -2.30 -4.98
CA PRO A 145 -7.78 -2.19 -3.82
C PRO A 145 -7.56 -0.77 -3.33
N LEU A 146 -7.37 0.15 -4.29
CA LEU A 146 -7.14 1.56 -4.02
C LEU A 146 -8.38 2.24 -3.43
N GLY A 147 -9.56 1.95 -3.97
CA GLY A 147 -10.83 2.52 -3.55
C GLY A 147 -11.24 2.01 -2.17
N ARG A 148 -10.95 0.74 -1.84
CA ARG A 148 -11.12 0.19 -0.47
C ARG A 148 -10.23 0.91 0.53
N ALA A 149 -8.97 1.16 0.17
CA ALA A 149 -8.03 1.92 1.01
C ALA A 149 -8.50 3.35 1.27
N ILE A 150 -8.98 4.04 0.23
CA ILE A 150 -9.58 5.38 0.35
C ILE A 150 -10.83 5.31 1.24
N GLY A 151 -11.70 4.33 1.05
CA GLY A 151 -12.90 4.15 1.87
C GLY A 151 -12.59 3.98 3.37
N LEU A 152 -11.62 3.13 3.71
CA LEU A 152 -11.13 2.94 5.09
C LEU A 152 -10.54 4.22 5.67
N PHE A 153 -9.73 4.94 4.89
CA PHE A 153 -9.16 6.22 5.31
C PHE A 153 -10.26 7.26 5.57
N CYS A 154 -11.24 7.40 4.66
CA CYS A 154 -12.39 8.28 4.82
C CYS A 154 -13.27 7.88 6.02
N ALA A 155 -13.47 6.59 6.28
CA ALA A 155 -14.22 6.13 7.45
C ALA A 155 -13.54 6.57 8.75
N GLY A 156 -12.21 6.46 8.83
CA GLY A 156 -11.45 6.98 9.97
C GLY A 156 -11.51 8.50 10.08
N SER A 157 -11.39 9.24 8.97
CA SER A 157 -11.58 10.70 8.96
C SER A 157 -13.00 11.11 9.39
N LEU A 158 -14.03 10.34 9.04
CA LEU A 158 -15.40 10.60 9.48
C LEU A 158 -15.54 10.48 10.99
N VAL A 159 -14.84 9.51 11.61
CA VAL A 159 -14.80 9.41 13.07
C VAL A 159 -14.15 10.65 13.68
N VAL A 160 -13.02 11.14 13.13
CA VAL A 160 -12.39 12.39 13.59
C VAL A 160 -13.34 13.58 13.48
N ALA A 161 -14.06 13.71 12.36
CA ALA A 161 -15.07 14.76 12.18
C ALA A 161 -16.20 14.64 13.20
N GLY A 162 -16.65 13.42 13.51
CA GLY A 162 -17.69 13.16 14.50
C GLY A 162 -17.26 13.53 15.92
N ILE A 163 -16.02 13.21 16.31
CA ILE A 163 -15.46 13.61 17.61
C ILE A 163 -15.40 15.14 17.71
N GLY A 164 -14.91 15.83 16.66
CA GLY A 164 -14.82 17.30 16.62
C GLY A 164 -16.19 17.99 16.64
N LEU A 165 -17.17 17.43 15.94
CA LEU A 165 -18.54 17.95 15.98
C LEU A 165 -19.18 17.76 17.35
N HIS A 166 -18.90 16.62 18.01
CA HIS A 166 -19.41 16.32 19.34
C HIS A 166 -18.84 17.26 20.41
N SER A 167 -17.53 17.56 20.37
CA SER A 167 -16.90 18.51 21.31
C SER A 167 -17.44 19.92 21.17
N LEU A 168 -17.71 20.36 19.93
CA LEU A 168 -18.37 21.64 19.67
C LEU A 168 -19.80 21.70 20.24
N ALA A 169 -20.49 20.57 20.34
CA ALA A 169 -21.87 20.49 20.79
C ALA A 169 -22.04 20.32 22.31
N VAL A 170 -21.21 19.49 22.97
CA VAL A 170 -21.51 18.99 24.34
C VAL A 170 -20.67 19.62 25.45
N ARG A 171 -19.41 20.00 25.20
CA ARG A 171 -18.50 20.87 26.00
C ARG A 171 -17.05 20.53 25.61
N PRO A 172 -16.13 21.50 25.59
CA PRO A 172 -14.74 21.30 25.13
C PRO A 172 -13.87 20.39 26.02
N ALA A 173 -14.29 20.10 27.26
CA ALA A 173 -13.43 19.44 28.25
C ALA A 173 -13.22 17.91 28.05
N GLU A 174 -14.05 17.24 27.25
CA GLU A 174 -13.97 15.78 27.06
C GLU A 174 -13.23 15.34 25.78
N HIS A 175 -12.85 16.29 24.91
CA HIS A 175 -12.25 16.01 23.60
C HIS A 175 -10.76 15.56 23.69
N ALA A 176 -10.05 16.10 24.68
CA ALA A 176 -8.59 16.03 24.78
C ALA A 176 -8.05 14.76 25.45
N MET A 177 -8.89 13.76 25.76
CA MET A 177 -8.40 12.53 26.39
C MET A 177 -7.79 11.59 25.35
N PRO A 178 -6.46 11.37 25.38
CA PRO A 178 -5.79 10.42 24.50
C PRO A 178 -6.22 8.98 24.76
N GLU A 179 -7.06 8.71 25.75
CA GLU A 179 -7.56 7.37 26.07
C GLU A 179 -8.88 7.03 25.37
N GLY A 180 -9.58 8.01 24.78
CA GLY A 180 -10.91 7.83 24.21
C GLY A 180 -10.99 6.72 23.15
N LEU A 181 -12.02 5.88 23.22
CA LEU A 181 -12.22 4.73 22.32
C LEU A 181 -12.32 5.16 20.85
N TRP A 182 -13.07 6.23 20.57
CA TRP A 182 -13.29 6.72 19.20
C TRP A 182 -12.00 7.16 18.51
N TRP A 183 -11.08 7.75 19.26
CA TRP A 183 -9.76 8.08 18.75
C TRP A 183 -8.93 6.82 18.41
N ALA A 184 -9.03 5.74 19.19
CA ALA A 184 -8.39 4.47 18.84
C ALA A 184 -8.98 3.91 17.54
N VAL A 185 -10.30 3.96 17.38
CA VAL A 185 -10.99 3.53 16.14
C VAL A 185 -10.52 4.37 14.95
N ALA A 186 -10.42 5.70 15.10
CA ALA A 186 -9.93 6.59 14.05
C ALA A 186 -8.48 6.25 13.64
N VAL A 187 -7.57 6.12 14.61
CA VAL A 187 -6.16 5.78 14.38
C VAL A 187 -6.01 4.44 13.65
N ILE A 188 -6.74 3.41 14.09
CA ILE A 188 -6.71 2.08 13.47
C ILE A 188 -7.25 2.15 12.03
N ALA A 189 -8.41 2.78 11.82
CA ALA A 189 -9.04 2.89 10.50
C ALA A 189 -8.15 3.64 9.49
N ILE A 190 -7.58 4.78 9.91
CA ILE A 190 -6.68 5.59 9.07
C ILE A 190 -5.41 4.80 8.75
N SER A 191 -4.81 4.14 9.75
CA SER A 191 -3.56 3.39 9.59
C SER A 191 -3.75 2.14 8.72
N ALA A 192 -4.88 1.44 8.88
CA ALA A 192 -5.29 0.35 8.00
C ALA A 192 -5.51 0.87 6.56
N GLY A 193 -6.18 2.00 6.37
CA GLY A 193 -6.33 2.65 5.06
C GLY A 193 -4.97 2.96 4.42
N CYS A 194 -4.05 3.56 5.18
CA CYS A 194 -2.71 3.92 4.73
C CYS A 194 -1.84 2.70 4.35
N SER A 195 -1.97 1.56 5.02
CA SER A 195 -1.13 0.37 4.79
C SER A 195 -1.76 -0.64 3.81
N SER A 196 -3.08 -0.69 3.70
CA SER A 196 -3.84 -1.70 2.94
C SER A 196 -3.33 -1.94 1.51
N VAL A 197 -3.11 -0.88 0.72
CA VAL A 197 -2.64 -1.02 -0.68
C VAL A 197 -1.28 -1.72 -0.76
N MET A 198 -0.36 -1.39 0.16
CA MET A 198 0.97 -1.98 0.18
C MET A 198 0.89 -3.45 0.63
N VAL A 199 0.12 -3.72 1.69
CA VAL A 199 -0.10 -5.07 2.20
C VAL A 199 -0.73 -5.95 1.11
N GLU A 200 -1.73 -5.43 0.39
CA GLU A 200 -2.38 -6.19 -0.68
C GLU A 200 -1.43 -6.44 -1.87
N ALA A 201 -0.62 -5.46 -2.26
CA ALA A 201 0.38 -5.65 -3.29
C ALA A 201 1.43 -6.70 -2.88
N TRP A 202 1.89 -6.64 -1.63
CA TRP A 202 2.83 -7.61 -1.06
C TRP A 202 2.21 -9.01 -0.97
N LEU A 203 0.97 -9.14 -0.52
CA LEU A 203 0.25 -10.42 -0.46
C LEU A 203 0.09 -11.02 -1.85
N ARG A 204 -0.30 -10.23 -2.85
CA ARG A 204 -0.40 -10.67 -4.24
C ARG A 204 0.95 -11.16 -4.76
N ALA A 205 2.02 -10.41 -4.53
CA ALA A 205 3.37 -10.83 -4.91
C ALA A 205 3.81 -12.13 -4.21
N ARG A 206 3.48 -12.29 -2.92
CA ARG A 206 3.76 -13.52 -2.16
C ARG A 206 3.00 -14.73 -2.72
N VAL A 207 1.74 -14.54 -3.10
CA VAL A 207 0.94 -15.58 -3.75
C VAL A 207 1.54 -15.93 -5.11
N ASP A 208 1.93 -14.94 -5.91
CA ASP A 208 2.59 -15.15 -7.21
C ASP A 208 3.91 -15.94 -7.04
N LEU A 209 4.74 -15.58 -6.07
CA LEU A 209 5.98 -16.29 -5.75
C LEU A 209 5.72 -17.74 -5.31
N ARG A 210 4.65 -18.01 -4.56
CA ARG A 210 4.27 -19.37 -4.16
C ARG A 210 3.81 -20.19 -5.36
N ARG A 211 2.98 -19.61 -6.23
CA ARG A 211 2.43 -20.28 -7.43
C ARG A 211 3.52 -20.64 -8.43
N THR A 212 4.49 -19.76 -8.62
CA THR A 212 5.60 -19.95 -9.57
C THR A 212 6.73 -20.83 -9.03
N ARG A 213 6.73 -21.16 -7.72
CA ARG A 213 7.88 -21.79 -7.04
C ARG A 213 8.30 -23.12 -7.66
N ARG A 214 7.36 -24.03 -7.96
CA ARG A 214 7.71 -25.39 -8.42
C ARG A 214 8.38 -25.37 -9.78
N LEU A 215 7.75 -24.70 -10.76
CA LEU A 215 8.31 -24.58 -12.10
C LEU A 215 9.65 -23.83 -12.09
N TRP A 216 9.73 -22.72 -11.34
CA TRP A 216 10.98 -21.99 -11.18
C TRP A 216 12.09 -22.87 -10.62
N THR A 217 11.83 -23.62 -9.53
CA THR A 217 12.83 -24.53 -8.95
C THR A 217 13.24 -25.63 -9.93
N ALA A 218 12.32 -26.19 -10.71
CA ALA A 218 12.65 -27.18 -11.73
C ALA A 218 13.60 -26.60 -12.79
N LEU A 219 13.26 -25.43 -13.35
CA LEU A 219 14.07 -24.77 -14.39
C LEU A 219 15.43 -24.30 -13.86
N THR A 220 15.51 -23.74 -12.66
CA THR A 220 16.80 -23.33 -12.08
C THR A 220 17.68 -24.51 -11.63
N THR A 221 17.08 -25.68 -11.40
CA THR A 221 17.85 -26.90 -11.12
C THR A 221 18.44 -27.49 -12.41
N ALA A 222 17.69 -27.42 -13.51
CA ALA A 222 18.16 -27.84 -14.83
C ALA A 222 19.19 -26.87 -15.43
N HIS A 223 18.95 -25.56 -15.27
CA HIS A 223 19.75 -24.48 -15.86
C HIS A 223 20.25 -23.53 -14.76
N PRO A 224 21.34 -23.87 -14.06
CA PRO A 224 21.85 -23.06 -12.95
C PRO A 224 22.35 -21.67 -13.40
N GLU A 225 22.68 -21.51 -14.68
CA GLU A 225 23.04 -20.24 -15.33
C GLU A 225 21.95 -19.15 -15.28
N LEU A 226 20.69 -19.52 -15.02
CA LEU A 226 19.60 -18.57 -14.79
C LEU A 226 19.70 -17.80 -13.47
N LEU A 227 20.55 -18.27 -12.55
CA LEU A 227 20.75 -17.66 -11.25
C LEU A 227 21.91 -16.65 -11.32
N ASP A 228 21.56 -15.37 -11.31
CA ASP A 228 22.54 -14.33 -11.01
C ASP A 228 22.87 -14.36 -9.51
N THR A 229 24.07 -14.82 -9.16
CA THR A 229 24.52 -14.97 -7.77
C THR A 229 24.64 -13.65 -7.01
N ASP A 230 24.74 -12.52 -7.73
CA ASP A 230 24.96 -11.20 -7.11
C ASP A 230 23.67 -10.37 -7.01
N TYR A 231 22.60 -10.77 -7.69
CA TYR A 231 21.36 -9.99 -7.73
C TYR A 231 20.34 -10.41 -6.67
N ARG A 232 20.19 -9.61 -5.60
CA ARG A 232 19.08 -9.73 -4.64
C ARG A 232 18.05 -8.63 -4.85
N SER A 233 16.93 -9.05 -5.43
CA SER A 233 15.75 -8.22 -5.62
C SER A 233 15.20 -7.72 -4.27
N ALA A 234 15.11 -6.39 -4.08
CA ALA A 234 14.87 -5.77 -2.77
C ALA A 234 13.42 -5.86 -2.26
N THR A 235 12.43 -6.13 -3.14
CA THR A 235 11.01 -6.20 -2.74
C THR A 235 10.33 -7.42 -3.34
N ALA A 236 9.35 -7.99 -2.62
CA ALA A 236 8.62 -9.18 -3.09
C ALA A 236 7.98 -8.99 -4.48
N THR A 237 7.57 -7.77 -4.82
CA THR A 237 7.00 -7.43 -6.14
C THR A 237 8.05 -7.51 -7.24
N LEU A 238 9.25 -6.96 -7.01
CA LEU A 238 10.37 -7.06 -7.95
C LEU A 238 10.79 -8.52 -8.08
N THR A 239 10.93 -9.25 -6.98
CA THR A 239 11.27 -10.68 -6.99
C THR A 239 10.25 -11.49 -7.79
N ALA A 240 8.97 -11.16 -7.69
CA ALA A 240 7.93 -11.82 -8.48
C ALA A 240 8.05 -11.54 -9.98
N SER A 241 8.43 -10.32 -10.36
CA SER A 241 8.67 -9.95 -11.77
C SER A 241 9.95 -10.61 -12.31
N ASP A 242 11.05 -10.55 -11.57
CA ASP A 242 12.33 -11.17 -11.95
C ASP A 242 12.17 -12.68 -12.13
N ARG A 243 11.39 -13.32 -11.24
CA ARG A 243 11.06 -14.74 -11.38
C ARG A 243 10.29 -15.06 -12.65
N ILE A 244 9.42 -14.17 -13.11
CA ILE A 244 8.71 -14.38 -14.39
C ILE A 244 9.70 -14.32 -15.55
N ALA A 245 10.62 -13.35 -15.55
CA ALA A 245 11.67 -13.26 -16.56
C ALA A 245 12.57 -14.50 -16.55
N GLN A 246 13.07 -14.92 -15.38
CA GLN A 246 13.88 -16.13 -15.23
C GLN A 246 13.16 -17.41 -15.69
N ILE A 247 11.84 -17.52 -15.46
CA ILE A 247 11.07 -18.65 -15.99
C ILE A 247 11.01 -18.57 -17.52
N LEU A 248 10.71 -17.41 -18.09
CA LEU A 248 10.66 -17.23 -19.54
C LEU A 248 12.01 -17.57 -20.19
N ASP A 249 13.11 -17.03 -19.66
CA ASP A 249 14.47 -17.31 -20.11
C ASP A 249 14.80 -18.80 -19.97
N GLY A 250 14.41 -19.42 -18.85
CA GLY A 250 14.60 -20.85 -18.64
C GLY A 250 13.80 -21.72 -19.60
N LEU A 251 12.60 -21.31 -20.00
CA LEU A 251 11.83 -22.00 -21.03
C LEU A 251 12.55 -21.92 -22.39
N TYR A 252 13.07 -20.73 -22.75
CA TYR A 252 13.83 -20.56 -23.99
C TYR A 252 15.14 -21.34 -24.00
N LEU A 253 15.88 -21.37 -22.88
CA LEU A 253 17.09 -22.19 -22.75
C LEU A 253 16.76 -23.68 -22.83
N HIS A 254 15.68 -24.12 -22.17
CA HIS A 254 15.27 -25.52 -22.22
C HIS A 254 14.80 -25.95 -23.62
N ALA A 255 14.15 -25.07 -24.37
CA ALA A 255 13.80 -25.33 -25.77
C ALA A 255 15.03 -25.28 -26.69
N GLY A 256 15.94 -24.31 -26.50
CA GLY A 256 17.17 -24.15 -27.28
C GLY A 256 18.25 -25.20 -27.01
N ALA A 257 18.17 -25.91 -25.87
CA ALA A 257 18.98 -27.09 -25.59
C ALA A 257 18.67 -28.27 -26.54
N GLY A 258 17.51 -28.26 -27.20
CA GLY A 258 17.18 -29.12 -28.34
C GLY A 258 17.63 -28.47 -29.65
N LEU A 259 18.78 -28.88 -30.19
CA LEU A 259 19.42 -28.35 -31.41
C LEU A 259 18.64 -28.56 -32.73
N PHE A 260 17.33 -28.81 -32.67
CA PHE A 260 16.48 -29.08 -33.83
C PHE A 260 15.28 -28.15 -33.80
N ALA A 261 15.14 -27.29 -34.81
CA ALA A 261 13.91 -26.55 -35.05
C ALA A 261 12.85 -27.53 -35.60
N PRO A 262 11.83 -27.89 -34.82
CA PRO A 262 10.74 -28.72 -35.34
C PRO A 262 9.98 -27.95 -36.43
N GLU A 263 9.22 -28.69 -37.25
CA GLU A 263 8.39 -28.08 -38.29
C GLU A 263 7.41 -27.07 -37.65
N PRO A 264 7.22 -25.87 -38.23
CA PRO A 264 6.40 -24.83 -37.63
C PRO A 264 4.96 -25.31 -37.47
N THR A 265 4.54 -25.55 -36.24
CA THR A 265 3.16 -25.94 -35.93
C THR A 265 2.47 -24.79 -35.20
N PRO A 266 1.21 -24.45 -35.54
CA PRO A 266 0.51 -23.40 -34.84
C PRO A 266 0.24 -23.81 -33.39
N PRO A 267 0.51 -22.94 -32.40
CA PRO A 267 0.17 -23.23 -31.01
C PRO A 267 -1.34 -23.34 -30.82
N PRO A 268 -1.82 -24.07 -29.80
CA PRO A 268 -3.24 -24.12 -29.47
C PRO A 268 -3.84 -22.72 -29.27
N ALA A 269 -5.00 -22.46 -29.88
CA ALA A 269 -5.64 -21.15 -29.84
C ALA A 269 -6.15 -20.77 -28.43
N GLY A 270 -6.48 -21.77 -27.60
CA GLY A 270 -6.91 -21.57 -26.22
C GLY A 270 -5.73 -21.39 -25.26
N LEU A 271 -5.71 -20.28 -24.51
CA LEU A 271 -4.73 -20.04 -23.43
C LEU A 271 -4.56 -21.25 -22.46
N PRO A 272 -5.62 -21.91 -21.96
CA PRO A 272 -5.44 -23.04 -21.05
C PRO A 272 -4.89 -24.29 -21.76
N GLU A 273 -5.28 -24.54 -23.00
CA GLU A 273 -4.80 -25.67 -23.80
C GLU A 273 -3.32 -25.51 -24.16
N HIS A 274 -2.94 -24.29 -24.54
CA HIS A 274 -1.56 -23.93 -24.84
C HIS A 274 -0.66 -24.08 -23.60
N ALA A 275 -1.10 -23.54 -22.45
CA ALA A 275 -0.38 -23.69 -21.20
C ALA A 275 -0.24 -25.16 -20.76
N ALA A 276 -1.27 -25.99 -20.99
CA ALA A 276 -1.24 -27.42 -20.70
C ALA A 276 -0.27 -28.19 -21.61
N ALA A 277 -0.17 -27.81 -22.88
CA ALA A 277 0.78 -28.42 -23.81
C ALA A 277 2.23 -28.19 -23.37
N ILE A 278 2.56 -26.95 -22.99
CA ILE A 278 3.90 -26.61 -22.47
C ILE A 278 4.17 -27.32 -21.14
N ALA A 279 3.18 -27.39 -20.25
CA ALA A 279 3.32 -28.11 -19.00
C ALA A 279 3.58 -29.61 -19.20
N ARG A 280 2.93 -30.25 -20.18
CA ARG A 280 3.22 -31.65 -20.55
C ARG A 280 4.64 -31.82 -21.08
N TRP A 281 5.05 -30.95 -21.99
CA TRP A 281 6.41 -30.95 -22.55
C TRP A 281 7.47 -30.86 -21.43
N LEU A 282 7.29 -29.96 -20.47
CA LEU A 282 8.17 -29.80 -19.30
C LEU A 282 8.21 -31.02 -18.37
N HIS A 283 7.14 -31.83 -18.32
CA HIS A 283 7.09 -33.04 -17.50
C HIS A 283 7.66 -34.27 -18.22
N GLN A 284 7.66 -34.27 -19.56
CA GLN A 284 8.11 -35.42 -20.37
C GLN A 284 9.63 -35.55 -20.42
N GLY A 285 10.37 -34.43 -20.31
CA GLY A 285 11.83 -34.40 -20.26
C GLY A 285 12.51 -34.80 -21.58
N ASP A 286 13.27 -33.89 -22.18
CA ASP A 286 14.19 -34.01 -23.34
C ASP A 286 13.73 -34.77 -24.61
N ALA A 287 12.53 -35.34 -24.66
CA ALA A 287 12.15 -36.30 -25.70
C ALA A 287 11.64 -35.66 -27.01
N GLU A 288 11.13 -34.42 -26.99
CA GLU A 288 10.58 -33.78 -28.19
C GLU A 288 10.90 -32.26 -28.21
N PRO A 289 11.56 -31.75 -29.28
CA PRO A 289 11.78 -30.32 -29.47
C PRO A 289 10.45 -29.58 -29.60
N ILE A 290 10.31 -28.45 -28.92
CA ILE A 290 9.15 -27.55 -29.06
C ILE A 290 9.54 -26.33 -29.91
N ASP A 291 8.61 -25.85 -30.75
CA ASP A 291 8.80 -24.61 -31.49
C ASP A 291 8.91 -23.43 -30.50
N PRO A 292 9.99 -22.63 -30.51
CA PRO A 292 10.14 -21.46 -29.65
C PRO A 292 9.00 -20.44 -29.77
N ALA A 293 8.27 -20.41 -30.90
CA ALA A 293 7.11 -19.56 -31.08
C ALA A 293 5.97 -19.90 -30.08
N TRP A 294 5.91 -21.13 -29.59
CA TRP A 294 4.94 -21.54 -28.56
C TRP A 294 5.24 -20.91 -27.20
N LEU A 295 6.49 -20.55 -26.93
CA LEU A 295 6.88 -19.98 -25.63
C LEU A 295 6.50 -18.51 -25.48
N ALA A 296 6.25 -17.81 -26.59
CA ALA A 296 5.83 -16.42 -26.58
C ALA A 296 4.41 -16.26 -26.02
N ALA A 297 4.18 -15.18 -25.29
CA ALA A 297 2.84 -14.85 -24.84
C ALA A 297 1.93 -14.55 -26.05
N PRO A 298 0.68 -15.07 -26.08
CA PRO A 298 -0.28 -14.71 -27.13
C PRO A 298 -0.55 -13.20 -27.16
N ASP A 299 -0.81 -12.60 -28.33
CA ASP A 299 -0.95 -11.14 -28.52
C ASP A 299 -1.96 -10.43 -27.57
N SER A 300 -2.94 -11.17 -27.05
CA SER A 300 -3.97 -10.64 -26.13
C SER A 300 -3.62 -10.79 -24.64
N VAL A 301 -2.45 -11.36 -24.31
CA VAL A 301 -2.09 -11.81 -22.97
C VAL A 301 -0.72 -11.25 -22.59
N SER A 302 -0.61 -10.67 -21.39
CA SER A 302 0.69 -10.24 -20.86
C SER A 302 1.54 -11.43 -20.42
N ASP A 303 2.87 -11.31 -20.49
CA ASP A 303 3.83 -12.35 -20.07
C ASP A 303 3.55 -12.88 -18.66
N ARG A 304 3.23 -11.98 -17.73
CA ARG A 304 2.86 -12.37 -16.35
C ARG A 304 1.62 -13.27 -16.32
N ARG A 305 0.61 -12.99 -17.13
CA ARG A 305 -0.62 -13.80 -17.20
C ARG A 305 -0.34 -15.12 -17.92
N TRP A 306 0.49 -15.09 -18.96
CA TRP A 306 0.93 -16.26 -19.69
C TRP A 306 1.70 -17.24 -18.81
N ILE A 307 2.80 -16.81 -18.20
CA ILE A 307 3.61 -17.62 -17.28
C ILE A 307 2.80 -18.08 -16.07
N GLY A 308 1.87 -17.25 -15.59
CA GLY A 308 0.91 -17.66 -14.56
C GLY A 308 0.04 -18.85 -14.96
N ALA A 309 -0.42 -18.90 -16.22
CA ALA A 309 -1.18 -20.02 -16.76
C ALA A 309 -0.33 -21.28 -16.91
N VAL A 310 0.89 -21.15 -17.45
CA VAL A 310 1.85 -22.27 -17.59
C VAL A 310 2.20 -22.85 -16.21
N CYS A 311 2.49 -22.01 -15.22
CA CYS A 311 2.75 -22.46 -13.85
C CYS A 311 1.53 -23.17 -13.24
N ALA A 312 0.32 -22.66 -13.48
CA ALA A 312 -0.90 -23.31 -12.98
C ALA A 312 -1.12 -24.69 -13.62
N ALA A 313 -0.90 -24.82 -14.93
CA ALA A 313 -0.95 -26.09 -15.64
C ALA A 313 0.12 -27.07 -15.14
N TYR A 314 1.37 -26.61 -15.00
CA TYR A 314 2.49 -27.41 -14.49
C TYR A 314 2.24 -27.94 -13.07
N ASN A 315 1.62 -27.13 -12.23
CA ASN A 315 1.31 -27.49 -10.83
C ASN A 315 0.08 -28.38 -10.68
N SER A 316 -0.74 -28.55 -11.72
CA SER A 316 -1.97 -29.32 -11.66
C SER A 316 -1.62 -30.82 -11.58
N PRO A 317 -2.12 -31.58 -10.58
CA PRO A 317 -1.70 -32.95 -10.31
C PRO A 317 -2.28 -34.00 -11.28
N GLY A 318 -2.31 -33.74 -12.59
CA GLY A 318 -2.97 -34.64 -13.54
C GLY A 318 -2.44 -34.54 -14.96
N GLN A 319 -1.33 -35.23 -15.23
CA GLN A 319 -1.04 -35.93 -16.50
C GLN A 319 0.27 -36.74 -16.45
N SER A 320 0.65 -37.25 -15.28
CA SER A 320 1.66 -38.30 -15.19
C SER A 320 1.00 -39.66 -15.41
N GLY A 321 1.08 -40.16 -16.64
CA GLY A 321 0.96 -41.58 -16.99
C GLY A 321 -0.45 -42.20 -17.00
N THR A 322 -1.04 -42.27 -18.19
CA THR A 322 -1.65 -43.51 -18.69
C THR A 322 -0.88 -43.92 -19.93
#